data_AF-A0A1F5XC75-F1
#
_entry.id   AF-A0A1F5XC75-F1
#
_cell.length_a   1.000
_cell.length_b   1.000
_cell.length_c   1.000
_cell.angle_alpha   90.00
_cell.angle_beta   90.00
_cell.angle_gamma   90.00
#
_symmetry.space_group_name_H-M   'P 1'
#
loop_
_entity.id
_entity.type
_entity.pdbx_description
1 polymer ?
#
loop_
_entity_poly.entity_id
_entity_poly.type
_entity_poly.pdbx_seq_one_letter_code
_entity_poly.pdbx_strand_id
1 'polypeptide(L)'
;MAEREGGGGGGSDMGILLFVVILIAALFSARGNSTGLFGDNSGVKFGSPSRSGSVEEEIGGASGSFGIGLPPSVSLPPPVPLPSPIGSSISGTVSTQATKDNISMQAFGSPRLGYADEYVQLSAQSANRGKVIITGLILKNGNGEAVKIGADEFGNSIALNPGERAIIATALSPRGFNFKLNKCSGYLAQSKTYSPSISGFCPHISNLPQIRNLPDKCEIYLNSLPYCTSPIINFQTGIDNKCASFVGEHASYPGCVNDFKNDPDFDQKEWRIYLGLPREFWENRHEDILLLSQSRDLIAESSY
;
A
#
# COMPACT_ATOMS: atom_id res chain seq x y z
N MET A 1 -63.13 28.17 -44.69
CA MET A 1 -64.07 27.25 -44.01
C MET A 1 -63.26 26.33 -43.12
N ALA A 2 -63.79 26.08 -41.92
CA ALA A 2 -63.24 25.29 -40.79
C ALA A 2 -62.28 26.02 -39.84
N GLU A 3 -62.87 26.78 -38.92
CA GLU A 3 -62.38 26.97 -37.56
C GLU A 3 -62.52 25.67 -36.75
N ARG A 4 -61.60 25.42 -35.81
CA ARG A 4 -61.89 24.65 -34.60
C ARG A 4 -60.97 25.08 -33.45
N GLU A 5 -61.60 25.66 -32.44
CA GLU A 5 -61.09 25.86 -31.08
C GLU A 5 -60.91 24.54 -30.31
N GLY A 6 -60.13 24.61 -29.24
CA GLY A 6 -60.05 23.62 -28.15
C GLY A 6 -58.66 23.68 -27.51
N GLY A 7 -58.45 23.93 -26.23
CA GLY A 7 -59.33 23.88 -25.06
C GLY A 7 -58.41 23.44 -23.92
N GLY A 8 -58.17 24.31 -22.93
CA GLY A 8 -57.33 24.00 -21.78
C GLY A 8 -58.07 23.22 -20.69
N GLY A 9 -57.31 22.56 -19.82
CA GLY A 9 -57.71 22.30 -18.44
C GLY A 9 -57.72 20.83 -18.00
N GLY A 10 -56.90 20.53 -16.99
CA GLY A 10 -57.25 19.58 -15.93
C GLY A 10 -56.56 18.21 -15.98
N GLY A 11 -55.52 18.04 -15.16
CA GLY A 11 -55.11 16.70 -14.71
C GLY A 11 -53.62 16.54 -14.43
N SER A 12 -53.16 16.92 -13.24
CA SER A 12 -52.00 16.27 -12.58
C SER A 12 -51.75 16.71 -11.12
N ASP A 13 -52.75 17.17 -10.37
CA ASP A 13 -52.56 17.55 -8.95
C ASP A 13 -52.63 16.38 -7.96
N MET A 14 -52.98 15.16 -8.38
CA MET A 14 -53.05 14.01 -7.47
C MET A 14 -51.71 13.27 -7.30
N GLY A 15 -50.75 13.46 -8.20
CA GLY A 15 -49.42 12.86 -8.11
C GLY A 15 -48.47 13.61 -7.18
N ILE A 16 -48.58 14.93 -7.11
CA ILE A 16 -47.71 15.79 -6.30
C ILE A 16 -48.03 15.64 -4.80
N LEU A 17 -49.32 15.49 -4.45
CA LEU A 17 -49.73 15.28 -3.05
C LEU A 17 -49.26 13.94 -2.47
N LEU A 18 -49.20 12.88 -3.28
CA LEU A 18 -48.71 11.56 -2.84
C LEU A 18 -47.19 11.56 -2.56
N PHE A 19 -46.40 12.29 -3.35
CA PHE A 19 -44.95 12.41 -3.13
C PHE A 19 -44.60 13.23 -1.88
N VAL A 20 -45.37 14.27 -1.56
CA VAL A 20 -45.14 15.11 -0.37
C VAL A 20 -45.45 14.33 0.92
N VAL A 21 -46.50 13.49 0.94
CA VAL A 21 -46.83 12.68 2.12
C VAL A 21 -45.76 11.62 2.43
N ILE A 22 -45.16 11.01 1.40
CA ILE A 22 -44.09 10.01 1.58
C ILE A 22 -42.81 10.67 2.13
N LEU A 23 -42.47 11.89 1.71
CA LEU A 23 -41.30 12.61 2.23
C LEU A 23 -41.48 13.04 3.70
N ILE A 24 -42.69 13.40 4.12
CA ILE A 24 -42.98 13.75 5.52
C ILE A 24 -42.93 12.48 6.41
N ALA A 25 -43.40 11.33 5.95
CA ALA A 25 -43.31 10.07 6.70
C ALA A 25 -41.86 9.57 6.88
N ALA A 26 -40.99 9.82 5.90
CA ALA A 26 -39.56 9.50 6.00
C ALA A 26 -38.81 10.41 6.99
N LEU A 27 -39.24 11.66 7.15
CA LEU A 27 -38.62 12.61 8.09
C LEU A 27 -39.04 12.39 9.56
N PHE A 28 -40.18 11.74 9.82
CA PHE A 28 -40.62 11.40 11.18
C PHE A 28 -40.13 10.03 11.69
N SER A 29 -39.50 9.22 10.86
CA SER A 29 -38.97 7.90 11.25
C SER A 29 -37.50 7.94 11.71
N ALA A 30 -36.87 9.11 11.75
CA ALA A 30 -35.46 9.31 12.13
C ALA A 30 -35.27 9.96 13.51
N ARG A 31 -36.16 9.69 14.47
CA ARG A 31 -35.94 10.00 15.90
C ARG A 31 -36.44 8.86 16.78
N GLY A 32 -35.55 7.92 17.07
CA GLY A 32 -35.72 6.86 18.06
C GLY A 32 -34.38 6.52 18.70
N ASN A 33 -34.34 6.60 20.03
CA ASN A 33 -33.17 6.60 20.90
C ASN A 33 -32.37 5.28 20.95
N SER A 34 -31.10 5.48 21.28
CA SER A 34 -30.12 4.61 21.91
C SER A 34 -30.63 3.53 22.88
N THR A 35 -30.17 2.29 22.66
CA THR A 35 -29.73 1.34 23.71
C THR A 35 -28.73 0.36 23.12
N GLY A 36 -27.61 0.18 23.81
CA GLY A 36 -26.43 -0.53 23.32
C GLY A 36 -26.53 -2.06 23.29
N LEU A 37 -25.53 -2.64 22.61
CA LEU A 37 -25.07 -4.01 22.75
C LEU A 37 -23.63 -4.02 22.21
N PHE A 38 -22.68 -3.76 23.10
CA PHE A 38 -21.26 -3.97 22.84
C PHE A 38 -21.01 -5.49 22.88
N GLY A 39 -20.69 -6.06 21.72
CA GLY A 39 -20.16 -7.41 21.59
C GLY A 39 -18.67 -7.32 21.33
N ASP A 40 -17.89 -7.88 22.26
CA ASP A 40 -16.44 -7.95 22.27
C ASP A 40 -15.86 -8.48 20.96
N ASN A 41 -14.91 -7.75 20.38
CA ASN A 41 -14.01 -8.29 19.37
C ASN A 41 -12.58 -8.21 19.90
N SER A 42 -12.02 -9.38 20.15
CA SER A 42 -10.69 -9.63 20.70
C SER A 42 -9.60 -9.09 19.77
N GLY A 43 -9.18 -7.86 20.03
CA GLY A 43 -7.95 -7.30 19.47
C GLY A 43 -6.74 -7.90 20.18
N VAL A 44 -6.05 -8.82 19.50
CA VAL A 44 -4.76 -9.36 19.96
C VAL A 44 -3.72 -8.24 19.83
N LYS A 45 -3.43 -7.56 20.95
CA LYS A 45 -2.31 -6.61 21.09
C LYS A 45 -1.02 -7.40 21.28
N PHE A 46 -0.10 -7.33 20.32
CA PHE A 46 1.30 -7.68 20.54
C PHE A 46 1.99 -6.52 21.25
N GLY A 47 2.06 -6.59 22.58
CA GLY A 47 2.92 -5.75 23.41
C GLY A 47 4.24 -6.46 23.69
N SER A 48 5.35 -5.89 23.23
CA SER A 48 6.70 -6.29 23.64
C SER A 48 6.98 -5.78 25.05
N PRO A 49 7.45 -6.61 26.00
CA PRO A 49 7.90 -6.12 27.29
C PRO A 49 9.37 -5.70 27.22
N SER A 50 9.61 -4.39 27.29
CA SER A 50 10.91 -3.85 27.71
C SER A 50 10.93 -3.83 29.24
N ARG A 51 11.60 -4.81 29.85
CA ARG A 51 11.85 -4.86 31.30
C ARG A 51 13.22 -4.26 31.59
N SER A 52 13.27 -2.98 31.99
CA SER A 52 14.41 -2.41 32.68
C SER A 52 14.34 -2.79 34.15
N GLY A 53 15.09 -3.82 34.54
CA GLY A 53 15.30 -4.18 35.94
C GLY A 53 16.56 -3.49 36.46
N SER A 54 16.39 -2.50 37.34
CA SER A 54 17.42 -2.02 38.24
C SER A 54 17.59 -3.04 39.36
N VAL A 55 18.77 -3.65 39.45
CA VAL A 55 19.20 -4.46 40.61
C VAL A 55 20.09 -3.56 41.45
N GLU A 56 19.58 -3.18 42.63
CA GLU A 56 20.40 -2.73 43.75
C GLU A 56 21.00 -3.99 44.40
N GLU A 57 22.32 -4.03 44.55
CA GLU A 57 23.02 -5.10 45.26
C GLU A 57 23.68 -4.51 46.52
N GLU A 58 23.36 -5.12 47.66
CA GLU A 58 23.78 -4.74 48.99
C GLU A 58 25.28 -4.98 49.24
N ILE A 59 25.81 -4.14 50.12
CA ILE A 59 27.20 -4.13 50.60
C ILE A 59 27.39 -5.22 51.66
N GLY A 60 28.25 -6.20 51.37
CA GLY A 60 28.77 -7.17 52.33
C GLY A 60 30.30 -7.17 52.35
N GLY A 61 30.90 -6.57 53.40
CA GLY A 61 32.34 -6.52 53.57
C GLY A 61 32.94 -7.82 54.11
N ALA A 62 34.14 -8.16 53.65
CA ALA A 62 35.09 -8.99 54.40
C ALA A 62 36.52 -8.66 53.96
N SER A 63 37.33 -8.28 54.95
CA SER A 63 38.73 -7.90 54.85
C SER A 63 39.65 -9.09 54.57
N GLY A 64 40.61 -8.91 53.66
CA GLY A 64 41.73 -9.83 53.45
C GLY A 64 42.88 -9.08 52.77
N SER A 65 44.04 -9.03 53.43
CA SER A 65 45.15 -8.13 53.12
C SER A 65 46.29 -8.83 52.37
N PHE A 66 47.04 -7.99 51.62
CA PHE A 66 48.43 -8.13 51.12
C PHE A 66 48.73 -8.84 49.79
N GLY A 67 49.43 -8.09 48.93
CA GLY A 67 50.28 -8.62 47.85
C GLY A 67 50.38 -7.70 46.63
N ILE A 68 51.12 -6.59 46.71
CA ILE A 68 51.46 -5.78 45.53
C ILE A 68 52.57 -6.51 44.74
N GLY A 69 52.18 -7.24 43.71
CA GLY A 69 53.09 -7.80 42.70
C GLY A 69 52.97 -7.01 41.40
N LEU A 70 54.09 -6.50 40.88
CA LEU A 70 54.15 -5.86 39.56
C LEU A 70 53.68 -6.84 38.46
N PRO A 71 52.86 -6.40 37.48
CA PRO A 71 52.52 -7.23 36.34
C PRO A 71 53.74 -7.37 35.39
N PRO A 72 53.94 -8.53 34.75
CA PRO A 72 55.00 -8.73 33.77
C PRO A 72 54.69 -7.98 32.47
N SER A 73 55.76 -7.47 31.84
CA SER A 73 55.75 -6.76 30.56
C SER A 73 55.24 -7.68 29.44
N VAL A 74 54.06 -7.37 28.89
CA VAL A 74 53.52 -8.03 27.70
C VAL A 74 54.20 -7.43 26.46
N SER A 75 54.93 -8.25 25.69
CA SER A 75 55.48 -7.84 24.40
C SER A 75 54.38 -7.78 23.35
N LEU A 76 54.24 -6.65 22.67
CA LEU A 76 53.31 -6.47 21.55
C LEU A 76 53.67 -7.41 20.37
N PRO A 77 52.69 -8.09 19.74
CA PRO A 77 52.92 -8.83 18.51
C PRO A 77 53.28 -7.89 17.35
N PRO A 78 54.02 -8.38 16.34
CA PRO A 78 54.44 -7.56 15.20
C PRO A 78 53.23 -7.03 14.40
N PRO A 79 53.36 -5.85 13.78
CA PRO A 79 52.27 -5.25 13.02
C PRO A 79 51.94 -6.10 11.80
N VAL A 80 50.66 -6.48 11.68
CA VAL A 80 50.10 -7.13 10.50
C VAL A 80 50.19 -6.18 9.31
N PRO A 81 50.66 -6.60 8.12
CA PRO A 81 50.73 -5.73 6.96
C PRO A 81 49.34 -5.23 6.55
N LEU A 82 49.29 -3.94 6.23
CA LEU A 82 48.10 -3.22 5.77
C LEU A 82 47.52 -3.91 4.52
N PRO A 83 46.21 -4.21 4.46
CA PRO A 83 45.61 -4.72 3.23
C PRO A 83 45.72 -3.65 2.14
N SER A 84 46.24 -4.04 0.97
CA SER A 84 46.27 -3.24 -0.25
C SER A 84 44.88 -2.67 -0.55
N PRO A 85 44.76 -1.46 -1.12
CA PRO A 85 43.46 -0.87 -1.43
C PRO A 85 42.77 -1.73 -2.49
N ILE A 86 41.82 -2.55 -2.04
CA ILE A 86 40.80 -3.12 -2.90
C ILE A 86 40.05 -1.92 -3.46
N GLY A 87 40.19 -1.71 -4.77
CA GLY A 87 39.42 -0.74 -5.53
C GLY A 87 37.95 -0.94 -5.19
N SER A 88 37.44 -0.05 -4.35
CA SER A 88 36.07 -0.09 -3.90
C SER A 88 35.22 0.31 -5.09
N SER A 89 34.67 -0.68 -5.80
CA SER A 89 33.43 -0.49 -6.53
C SER A 89 32.34 -0.21 -5.49
N ILE A 90 32.26 1.06 -5.04
CA ILE A 90 31.14 1.56 -4.25
C ILE A 90 29.96 1.60 -5.21
N SER A 91 29.31 0.46 -5.40
CA SER A 91 27.96 0.40 -5.94
C SER A 91 26.97 0.77 -4.83
N GLY A 92 27.19 1.93 -4.22
CA GLY A 92 26.18 2.59 -3.41
C GLY A 92 25.17 3.16 -4.38
N THR A 93 23.95 2.62 -4.39
CA THR A 93 22.85 3.16 -5.19
C THR A 93 22.53 4.57 -4.68
N VAL A 94 23.17 5.59 -5.25
CA VAL A 94 22.93 6.99 -4.88
C VAL A 94 21.49 7.33 -5.24
N SER A 95 20.72 7.80 -4.26
CA SER A 95 19.42 8.40 -4.54
C SER A 95 19.62 9.82 -5.07
N THR A 96 19.05 10.13 -6.22
CA THR A 96 19.11 11.45 -6.86
C THR A 96 17.74 12.12 -6.81
N GLN A 97 17.72 13.45 -6.84
CA GLN A 97 16.49 14.22 -7.01
C GLN A 97 15.91 14.00 -8.41
N ALA A 98 14.59 14.10 -8.54
CA ALA A 98 13.93 14.02 -9.83
C ALA A 98 14.29 15.24 -10.70
N THR A 99 14.57 14.98 -11.97
CA THR A 99 14.83 15.96 -13.01
C THR A 99 14.15 15.50 -14.30
N LYS A 100 14.03 16.41 -15.28
CA LYS A 100 13.45 16.09 -16.60
C LYS A 100 14.14 14.93 -17.33
N ASP A 101 15.39 14.61 -16.98
CA ASP A 101 16.20 13.61 -17.67
C ASP A 101 16.08 12.21 -17.04
N ASN A 102 15.64 12.12 -15.78
CA ASN A 102 15.62 10.86 -15.03
C ASN A 102 14.22 10.34 -14.69
N ILE A 103 13.18 11.14 -14.93
CA ILE A 103 11.78 10.78 -14.72
C ILE A 103 10.94 11.21 -15.92
N SER A 104 9.90 10.43 -16.24
CA SER A 104 8.86 10.83 -17.17
C SER A 104 7.49 10.78 -16.50
N MET A 105 6.55 11.54 -17.02
CA MET A 105 5.19 11.65 -16.51
C MET A 105 4.18 11.40 -17.64
N GLN A 106 3.10 10.70 -17.31
CA GLN A 106 1.92 10.56 -18.17
C GLN A 106 0.67 10.69 -17.31
N ALA A 107 -0.29 11.51 -17.74
CA ALA A 107 -1.59 11.64 -17.09
C ALA A 107 -2.61 10.67 -17.69
N PHE A 108 -3.48 10.16 -16.83
CA PHE A 108 -4.54 9.23 -17.18
C PHE A 108 -5.80 9.58 -16.41
N GLY A 109 -6.93 9.24 -17.02
CA GLY A 109 -8.22 9.39 -16.41
C GLY A 109 -9.31 8.92 -17.36
N SER A 110 -10.52 8.83 -16.81
CA SER A 110 -11.70 8.49 -17.58
C SER A 110 -12.83 9.42 -17.16
N PRO A 111 -13.36 10.25 -18.08
CA PRO A 111 -14.51 11.10 -17.81
C PRO A 111 -15.77 10.32 -17.36
N ARG A 112 -15.76 8.98 -17.52
CA ARG A 112 -16.86 8.09 -17.12
C ARG A 112 -16.69 7.47 -15.74
N LEU A 113 -15.44 7.31 -15.29
CA LEU A 113 -15.12 6.62 -14.03
C LEU A 113 -14.80 7.61 -12.89
N GLY A 114 -14.66 8.88 -13.22
CA GLY A 114 -14.47 9.97 -12.26
C GLY A 114 -13.11 9.93 -11.58
N TYR A 115 -12.99 10.67 -10.47
CA TYR A 115 -11.74 10.88 -9.73
C TYR A 115 -11.07 9.61 -9.19
N ALA A 116 -11.79 8.48 -9.10
CA ALA A 116 -11.22 7.21 -8.64
C ALA A 116 -10.21 6.65 -9.65
N ASP A 117 -10.46 6.84 -10.94
CA ASP A 117 -9.61 6.40 -12.06
C ASP A 117 -8.73 7.52 -12.61
N GLU A 118 -8.72 8.68 -11.95
CA GLU A 118 -7.84 9.79 -12.26
C GLU A 118 -6.46 9.58 -11.59
N TYR A 119 -5.41 9.51 -12.39
CA TYR A 119 -4.04 9.32 -11.89
C TYR A 119 -2.96 9.83 -12.83
N VAL A 120 -1.79 10.06 -12.25
CA VAL A 120 -0.54 10.27 -12.99
C VAL A 120 0.36 9.07 -12.81
N GLN A 121 0.99 8.62 -13.88
CA GLN A 121 2.10 7.67 -13.83
C GLN A 121 3.42 8.42 -13.91
N LEU A 122 4.28 8.24 -12.90
CA LEU A 122 5.69 8.59 -12.99
C LEU A 122 6.51 7.35 -13.30
N SER A 123 7.47 7.45 -14.21
CA SER A 123 8.38 6.35 -14.56
C SER A 123 9.82 6.79 -14.44
N ALA A 124 10.63 6.06 -13.67
CA ALA A 124 12.06 6.26 -13.62
C ALA A 124 12.72 5.62 -14.84
N GLN A 125 13.59 6.37 -15.52
CA GLN A 125 14.29 5.86 -16.71
C GLN A 125 15.11 4.62 -16.35
N SER A 126 15.09 3.60 -17.21
CA SER A 126 15.85 2.36 -17.01
C SER A 126 17.36 2.58 -17.04
N ALA A 127 17.81 3.65 -17.72
CA ALA A 127 19.21 4.07 -17.80
C ALA A 127 19.71 4.81 -16.54
N ASN A 128 18.84 5.08 -15.56
CA ASN A 128 19.26 5.72 -14.32
C ASN A 128 20.32 4.89 -13.58
N ARG A 129 21.33 5.56 -13.05
CA ARG A 129 22.42 4.93 -12.27
C ARG A 129 22.07 4.73 -10.79
N GLY A 130 20.89 5.18 -10.37
CA GLY A 130 20.47 5.25 -8.98
C GLY A 130 18.97 5.43 -8.85
N LYS A 131 18.50 5.52 -7.60
CA LYS A 131 17.08 5.72 -7.29
C LYS A 131 16.70 7.19 -7.53
N VAL A 132 15.47 7.46 -7.94
CA VAL A 132 14.94 8.81 -8.07
C VAL A 132 13.93 9.07 -6.97
N ILE A 133 14.19 10.05 -6.10
CA ILE A 133 13.26 10.43 -5.02
C ILE A 133 12.08 11.19 -5.64
N ILE A 134 10.86 10.77 -5.29
CA ILE A 134 9.63 11.41 -5.78
C ILE A 134 8.78 12.02 -4.66
N THR A 135 9.04 11.68 -3.40
CA THR A 135 8.39 12.35 -2.26
C THR A 135 8.69 13.84 -2.25
N GLY A 136 7.66 14.64 -1.99
CA GLY A 136 7.73 16.09 -1.93
C GLY A 136 7.65 16.80 -3.28
N LEU A 137 7.73 16.08 -4.41
CA LEU A 137 7.41 16.67 -5.72
C LEU A 137 5.96 17.16 -5.73
N ILE A 138 5.70 18.16 -6.56
CA ILE A 138 4.43 18.88 -6.58
C ILE A 138 3.74 18.62 -7.90
N LEU A 139 2.52 18.09 -7.85
CA LEU A 139 1.60 18.09 -8.98
C LEU A 139 0.80 19.40 -8.93
N LYS A 140 0.74 20.10 -10.06
CA LYS A 140 -0.02 21.35 -10.20
C LYS A 140 -0.94 21.27 -11.41
N ASN A 141 -2.20 21.64 -11.24
CA ASN A 141 -3.18 21.70 -12.32
C ASN A 141 -3.19 23.09 -13.01
N GLY A 142 -3.91 23.22 -14.11
CA GLY A 142 -4.12 24.44 -14.89
C GLY A 142 -4.87 25.53 -14.12
N ASN A 143 -5.73 25.15 -13.18
CA ASN A 143 -6.37 26.08 -12.23
C ASN A 143 -5.41 26.64 -11.15
N GLY A 144 -4.16 26.16 -11.11
CA GLY A 144 -3.13 26.62 -10.19
C GLY A 144 -3.11 25.91 -8.83
N GLU A 145 -4.01 24.97 -8.60
CA GLU A 145 -4.02 24.12 -7.41
C GLU A 145 -2.80 23.21 -7.42
N ALA A 146 -2.19 22.98 -6.26
CA ALA A 146 -0.96 22.22 -6.12
C ALA A 146 -1.02 21.25 -4.94
N VAL A 147 -0.59 20.01 -5.17
CA VAL A 147 -0.56 18.94 -4.17
C VAL A 147 0.81 18.26 -4.16
N LYS A 148 1.27 17.90 -2.96
CA LYS A 148 2.58 17.26 -2.77
C LYS A 148 2.43 15.74 -2.73
N ILE A 149 3.39 15.04 -3.35
CA ILE A 149 3.54 13.59 -3.21
C ILE A 149 3.98 13.26 -1.78
N GLY A 150 3.22 12.38 -1.13
CA GLY A 150 3.46 11.96 0.26
C GLY A 150 4.62 10.97 0.45
N ALA A 151 4.76 10.52 1.69
CA ALA A 151 5.70 9.50 2.13
C ALA A 151 5.06 8.10 2.12
N ASP A 152 5.85 7.05 2.37
CA ASP A 152 5.37 5.68 2.52
C ASP A 152 4.59 5.47 3.84
N GLU A 153 4.18 4.22 4.12
CA GLU A 153 3.43 3.84 5.32
C GLU A 153 4.16 4.09 6.65
N PHE A 154 5.49 4.28 6.61
CA PHE A 154 6.34 4.53 7.78
C PHE A 154 6.85 5.98 7.82
N GLY A 155 6.43 6.83 6.88
CA GLY A 155 6.90 8.21 6.78
C GLY A 155 8.26 8.37 6.08
N ASN A 156 8.79 7.33 5.44
CA ASN A 156 10.02 7.43 4.66
C ASN A 156 9.77 8.02 3.26
N SER A 157 10.83 8.58 2.68
CA SER A 157 10.79 9.05 1.30
C SER A 157 10.62 7.89 0.31
N ILE A 158 9.67 8.04 -0.59
CA ILE A 158 9.46 7.14 -1.72
C ILE A 158 10.45 7.49 -2.82
N ALA A 159 11.14 6.47 -3.32
CA ALA A 159 12.06 6.56 -4.44
C ALA A 159 11.86 5.40 -5.42
N LEU A 160 12.02 5.70 -6.71
CA LEU A 160 11.89 4.75 -7.80
C LEU A 160 13.27 4.21 -8.20
N ASN A 161 13.44 2.90 -8.21
CA ASN A 161 14.60 2.27 -8.86
C ASN A 161 14.54 2.46 -10.38
N PRO A 162 15.67 2.29 -11.10
CA PRO A 162 15.67 2.31 -12.56
C PRO A 162 14.63 1.34 -13.15
N GLY A 163 13.73 1.86 -13.98
CA GLY A 163 12.64 1.10 -14.60
C GLY A 163 11.44 0.81 -13.69
N GLU A 164 11.38 1.36 -12.48
CA GLU A 164 10.16 1.36 -11.67
C GLU A 164 9.22 2.51 -12.03
N ARG A 165 7.96 2.34 -11.68
CA ARG A 165 6.92 3.36 -11.82
C ARG A 165 6.17 3.64 -10.52
N ALA A 166 5.54 4.79 -10.44
CA ALA A 166 4.54 5.11 -9.42
C ALA A 166 3.22 5.47 -10.12
N ILE A 167 2.13 4.87 -9.64
CA ILE A 167 0.77 5.28 -9.94
C ILE A 167 0.32 6.20 -8.82
N ILE A 168 0.11 7.47 -9.14
CA ILE A 168 -0.31 8.53 -8.22
C ILE A 168 -1.77 8.83 -8.50
N ALA A 169 -2.66 8.19 -7.76
CA ALA A 169 -4.10 8.37 -7.90
C ALA A 169 -4.59 9.57 -7.07
N THR A 170 -5.57 10.28 -7.60
CA THR A 170 -6.18 11.43 -6.91
C THR A 170 -6.93 11.02 -5.65
N ALA A 171 -7.56 9.85 -5.68
CA ALA A 171 -8.44 9.34 -4.64
C ALA A 171 -7.77 9.09 -3.26
N LEU A 172 -8.61 8.73 -2.29
CA LEU A 172 -8.19 8.20 -0.99
C LEU A 172 -7.58 6.80 -1.14
N SER A 173 -6.49 6.54 -0.41
CA SER A 173 -5.88 5.20 -0.38
C SER A 173 -6.85 4.19 0.23
N PRO A 174 -7.16 3.07 -0.46
CA PRO A 174 -7.93 1.98 0.15
C PRO A 174 -7.27 1.45 1.43
N ARG A 175 -5.94 1.54 1.55
CA ARG A 175 -5.19 1.11 2.74
C ARG A 175 -4.97 2.22 3.77
N GLY A 176 -5.23 3.46 3.41
CA GLY A 176 -4.96 4.65 4.24
C GLY A 176 -3.53 5.18 4.17
N PHE A 177 -2.67 4.59 3.33
CA PHE A 177 -1.28 4.99 3.14
C PHE A 177 -0.79 4.67 1.72
N ASN A 178 0.38 5.21 1.36
CA ASN A 178 1.08 4.88 0.12
C ASN A 178 1.92 3.63 0.33
N PHE A 179 2.01 2.75 -0.67
CA PHE A 179 2.71 1.47 -0.52
C PHE A 179 3.30 0.97 -1.83
N LYS A 180 4.33 0.14 -1.73
CA LYS A 180 4.88 -0.58 -2.86
C LYS A 180 4.11 -1.89 -3.09
N LEU A 181 3.84 -2.23 -4.34
CA LEU A 181 3.31 -3.54 -4.66
C LEU A 181 4.38 -4.61 -4.46
N ASN A 182 3.92 -5.81 -4.10
CA ASN A 182 4.70 -7.02 -3.98
C ASN A 182 3.97 -8.20 -4.64
N LYS A 183 4.63 -9.34 -4.75
CA LYS A 183 4.06 -10.59 -5.30
C LYS A 183 2.71 -10.98 -4.72
N CYS A 184 2.45 -10.64 -3.47
CA CYS A 184 1.24 -11.03 -2.75
C CYS A 184 0.11 -9.99 -2.89
N SER A 185 0.36 -8.87 -3.56
CA SER A 185 -0.57 -7.73 -3.57
C SER A 185 -1.92 -8.02 -4.21
N GLY A 186 -2.04 -9.05 -5.05
CA GLY A 186 -3.34 -9.44 -5.59
C GLY A 186 -4.33 -9.91 -4.52
N TYR A 187 -3.87 -10.44 -3.37
CA TYR A 187 -4.75 -10.75 -2.23
C TYR A 187 -5.44 -9.49 -1.68
N LEU A 188 -4.85 -8.30 -1.84
CA LEU A 188 -5.42 -7.06 -1.34
C LEU A 188 -6.74 -6.73 -2.04
N ALA A 189 -6.86 -7.06 -3.34
CA ALA A 189 -8.04 -6.79 -4.15
C ALA A 189 -9.28 -7.61 -3.74
N GLN A 190 -9.13 -8.65 -2.91
CA GLN A 190 -10.27 -9.41 -2.41
C GLN A 190 -11.14 -8.64 -1.41
N SER A 191 -10.53 -7.72 -0.65
CA SER A 191 -11.20 -7.02 0.45
C SER A 191 -11.57 -5.58 0.13
N LYS A 192 -10.91 -4.99 -0.87
CA LYS A 192 -11.06 -3.58 -1.23
C LYS A 192 -10.87 -3.41 -2.74
N THR A 193 -11.62 -2.47 -3.30
CA THR A 193 -11.43 -2.05 -4.69
C THR A 193 -10.25 -1.08 -4.77
N TYR A 194 -9.35 -1.34 -5.71
CA TYR A 194 -8.25 -0.43 -6.05
C TYR A 194 -8.56 0.19 -7.40
N SER A 195 -8.50 1.52 -7.46
CA SER A 195 -8.54 2.26 -8.72
C SER A 195 -7.30 3.17 -8.82
N PRO A 196 -6.53 3.11 -9.92
CA PRO A 196 -6.59 2.07 -10.97
C PRO A 196 -6.37 0.66 -10.42
N SER A 197 -6.86 -0.36 -11.11
CA SER A 197 -6.75 -1.74 -10.64
C SER A 197 -5.30 -2.17 -10.41
N ILE A 198 -5.09 -3.03 -9.41
CA ILE A 198 -3.80 -3.66 -9.12
C ILE A 198 -3.74 -5.05 -9.77
N SER A 199 -2.53 -5.58 -9.94
CA SER A 199 -2.34 -6.93 -10.47
C SER A 199 -3.10 -7.96 -9.62
N GLY A 200 -3.91 -8.79 -10.28
CA GLY A 200 -4.59 -9.93 -9.67
C GLY A 200 -3.75 -11.21 -9.67
N PHE A 201 -2.43 -11.11 -9.85
CA PHE A 201 -1.53 -12.27 -9.88
C PHE A 201 -0.79 -12.43 -8.55
N CYS A 202 -0.72 -13.67 -8.07
CA CYS A 202 0.02 -14.07 -6.88
C CYS A 202 0.74 -15.41 -7.15
N PRO A 203 1.82 -15.71 -6.42
CA PRO A 203 2.34 -17.07 -6.37
C PRO A 203 1.23 -18.04 -5.99
N HIS A 204 1.09 -19.09 -6.78
CA HIS A 204 0.12 -20.12 -6.46
C HIS A 204 0.65 -20.96 -5.28
N ILE A 205 -0.18 -21.13 -4.24
CA ILE A 205 0.25 -21.87 -3.04
C ILE A 205 0.58 -23.32 -3.37
N SER A 206 0.04 -23.87 -4.47
CA SER A 206 0.38 -25.22 -4.93
C SER A 206 1.86 -25.42 -5.31
N ASN A 207 2.63 -24.33 -5.43
CA ASN A 207 4.07 -24.37 -5.74
C ASN A 207 4.95 -24.53 -4.48
N LEU A 208 4.35 -24.50 -3.28
CA LEU A 208 5.10 -24.60 -2.03
C LEU A 208 5.67 -26.02 -1.81
N PRO A 209 6.95 -26.17 -1.41
CA PRO A 209 7.58 -27.47 -1.17
C PRO A 209 6.83 -28.40 -0.20
N GLN A 210 6.11 -27.81 0.76
CA GLN A 210 5.36 -28.46 1.84
C GLN A 210 4.20 -29.32 1.32
N ILE A 211 3.76 -29.11 0.09
CA ILE A 211 2.64 -29.83 -0.52
C ILE A 211 2.91 -31.31 -0.69
N ARG A 212 4.18 -31.68 -0.86
CA ARG A 212 4.60 -33.09 -0.91
C ARG A 212 4.23 -33.89 0.35
N ASN A 213 3.88 -33.21 1.44
CA ASN A 213 3.45 -33.83 2.69
C ASN A 213 1.91 -33.85 2.85
N LEU A 214 1.15 -33.36 1.88
CA LEU A 214 -0.31 -33.28 1.95
C LEU A 214 -0.95 -34.47 1.21
N PRO A 215 -2.18 -34.88 1.58
CA PRO A 215 -2.90 -35.92 0.85
C PRO A 215 -3.26 -35.49 -0.58
N ASP A 216 -3.36 -36.43 -1.52
CA ASP A 216 -3.70 -36.18 -2.93
C ASP A 216 -4.95 -35.30 -3.10
N LYS A 217 -5.99 -35.53 -2.27
CA LYS A 217 -7.22 -34.74 -2.31
C LYS A 217 -6.97 -33.26 -1.99
N CYS A 218 -6.01 -32.98 -1.10
CA CYS A 218 -5.60 -31.62 -0.79
C CYS A 218 -4.87 -31.00 -1.98
N GLU A 219 -3.92 -31.70 -2.60
CA GLU A 219 -3.20 -31.19 -3.76
C GLU A 219 -4.16 -30.82 -4.91
N ILE A 220 -5.15 -31.69 -5.19
CA ILE A 220 -6.21 -31.40 -6.17
C ILE A 220 -7.00 -30.14 -5.78
N TYR A 221 -7.38 -30.01 -4.51
CA TYR A 221 -8.08 -28.82 -4.02
C TYR A 221 -7.24 -27.56 -4.19
N LEU A 222 -5.97 -27.58 -3.77
CA LEU A 222 -5.05 -26.45 -3.88
C LEU A 222 -4.89 -26.03 -5.33
N ASN A 223 -4.69 -26.96 -6.26
CA ASN A 223 -4.58 -26.71 -7.71
C ASN A 223 -5.86 -26.15 -8.34
N SER A 224 -7.02 -26.30 -7.70
CA SER A 224 -8.30 -25.76 -8.17
C SER A 224 -8.56 -24.32 -7.71
N LEU A 225 -7.80 -23.82 -6.74
CA LEU A 225 -7.99 -22.49 -6.21
C LEU A 225 -7.62 -21.43 -7.26
N PRO A 226 -8.45 -20.40 -7.45
CA PRO A 226 -8.03 -19.25 -8.25
C PRO A 226 -6.84 -18.56 -7.60
N TYR A 227 -6.02 -17.90 -8.41
CA TYR A 227 -4.93 -17.06 -7.92
C TYR A 227 -5.43 -16.03 -6.92
N CYS A 228 -4.58 -15.68 -5.95
CA CYS A 228 -4.86 -14.65 -4.96
C CYS A 228 -6.22 -14.83 -4.27
N THR A 229 -6.57 -16.05 -3.85
CA THR A 229 -7.87 -16.35 -3.20
C THR A 229 -7.66 -16.83 -1.78
N SER A 230 -8.46 -16.28 -0.87
CA SER A 230 -8.52 -16.73 0.54
C SER A 230 -9.82 -17.52 0.73
N PRO A 231 -9.83 -18.83 0.44
CA PRO A 231 -11.06 -19.60 0.43
C PRO A 231 -11.63 -19.79 1.85
N ILE A 232 -12.96 -19.85 1.95
CA ILE A 232 -13.64 -20.24 3.17
C ILE A 232 -13.63 -21.77 3.27
N ILE A 233 -12.95 -22.30 4.28
CA ILE A 233 -12.90 -23.75 4.51
C ILE A 233 -14.10 -24.20 5.34
N ASN A 234 -14.84 -25.18 4.83
CA ASN A 234 -16.00 -25.79 5.50
C ASN A 234 -16.18 -27.25 5.06
N PHE A 235 -17.17 -27.95 5.62
CA PHE A 235 -17.42 -29.37 5.33
C PHE A 235 -17.66 -29.68 3.84
N GLN A 236 -18.15 -28.71 3.06
CA GLN A 236 -18.43 -28.87 1.62
C GLN A 236 -17.15 -28.87 0.78
N THR A 237 -16.05 -28.30 1.27
CA THR A 237 -14.75 -28.37 0.58
C THR A 237 -14.22 -29.80 0.52
N GLY A 238 -14.65 -30.67 1.43
CA GLY A 238 -14.29 -32.09 1.45
C GLY A 238 -12.82 -32.38 1.74
N ILE A 239 -12.01 -31.38 2.11
CA ILE A 239 -10.61 -31.57 2.50
C ILE A 239 -10.49 -31.95 3.98
N ASP A 240 -9.36 -32.56 4.35
CA ASP A 240 -9.09 -32.92 5.74
C ASP A 240 -8.56 -31.74 6.56
N ASN A 241 -8.46 -31.92 7.88
CA ASN A 241 -7.98 -30.88 8.78
C ASN A 241 -6.54 -30.44 8.46
N LYS A 242 -5.69 -31.35 7.99
CA LYS A 242 -4.31 -31.02 7.62
C LYS A 242 -4.27 -30.06 6.43
N CYS A 243 -5.08 -30.32 5.42
CA CYS A 243 -5.23 -29.42 4.28
C CYS A 243 -5.86 -28.08 4.68
N ALA A 244 -6.89 -28.12 5.52
CA ALA A 244 -7.54 -26.91 6.03
C ALA A 244 -6.55 -25.99 6.76
N SER A 245 -5.69 -26.55 7.61
CA SER A 245 -4.62 -25.81 8.28
C SER A 245 -3.62 -25.23 7.28
N PHE A 246 -3.18 -26.02 6.30
CA PHE A 246 -2.28 -25.54 5.25
C PHE A 246 -2.87 -24.35 4.47
N VAL A 247 -4.13 -24.46 4.07
CA VAL A 247 -4.82 -23.36 3.37
C VAL A 247 -4.93 -22.13 4.26
N GLY A 248 -5.31 -22.28 5.53
CA GLY A 248 -5.41 -21.16 6.47
C GLY A 248 -4.08 -20.46 6.72
N GLU A 249 -2.96 -21.19 6.69
CA GLU A 249 -1.61 -20.65 6.88
C GLU A 249 -1.09 -19.90 5.65
N HIS A 250 -1.35 -20.42 4.45
CA HIS A 250 -0.69 -19.95 3.22
C HIS A 250 -1.59 -19.16 2.27
N ALA A 251 -2.91 -19.43 2.24
CA ALA A 251 -3.86 -18.84 1.28
C ALA A 251 -4.40 -17.48 1.77
N SER A 252 -3.48 -16.55 2.08
CA SER A 252 -3.82 -15.19 2.50
C SER A 252 -2.70 -14.22 2.17
N TYR A 253 -2.95 -12.91 2.28
CA TYR A 253 -1.87 -11.92 2.14
C TYR A 253 -0.75 -12.14 3.15
N PRO A 254 -1.01 -12.26 4.48
CA PRO A 254 0.04 -12.53 5.45
C PRO A 254 0.78 -13.85 5.20
N GLY A 255 0.06 -14.92 4.83
CA GLY A 255 0.64 -16.22 4.50
C GLY A 255 1.60 -16.14 3.32
N CYS A 256 1.12 -15.58 2.21
CA CYS A 256 1.95 -15.35 1.02
C CYS A 256 3.20 -14.50 1.34
N VAL A 257 3.06 -13.43 2.13
CA VAL A 257 4.23 -12.61 2.51
C VAL A 257 5.21 -13.44 3.34
N ASN A 258 4.72 -14.25 4.29
CA ASN A 258 5.59 -15.11 5.09
C ASN A 258 6.39 -16.09 4.22
N ASP A 259 5.74 -16.66 3.20
CA ASP A 259 6.34 -17.66 2.31
C ASP A 259 7.32 -17.06 1.30
N PHE A 260 7.02 -15.87 0.75
CA PHE A 260 7.72 -15.34 -0.43
C PHE A 260 8.49 -14.03 -0.18
N LYS A 261 8.49 -13.44 1.02
CA LYS A 261 9.19 -12.16 1.31
C LYS A 261 10.68 -12.13 0.97
N ASN A 262 11.32 -13.30 0.94
CA ASN A 262 12.75 -13.43 0.67
C ASN A 262 13.06 -13.67 -0.81
N ASP A 263 12.04 -13.74 -1.66
CA ASP A 263 12.24 -13.91 -3.09
C ASP A 263 12.92 -12.67 -3.69
N PRO A 264 13.90 -12.81 -4.58
CA PRO A 264 14.58 -11.68 -5.23
C PRO A 264 13.64 -10.70 -5.95
N ASP A 265 12.50 -11.20 -6.42
CA ASP A 265 11.44 -10.47 -7.13
C ASP A 265 10.19 -10.27 -6.26
N PHE A 266 10.30 -10.33 -4.92
CA PHE A 266 9.18 -10.11 -4.01
C PHE A 266 8.55 -8.73 -4.21
N ASP A 267 9.39 -7.68 -4.22
CA ASP A 267 8.96 -6.32 -4.52
C ASP A 267 8.67 -6.17 -6.01
N GLN A 268 7.48 -5.67 -6.35
CA GLN A 268 7.14 -5.33 -7.72
C GLN A 268 7.65 -3.94 -8.07
N LYS A 269 7.80 -3.68 -9.38
CA LYS A 269 8.31 -2.41 -9.91
C LYS A 269 7.28 -1.28 -9.94
N GLU A 270 6.34 -1.26 -8.98
CA GLU A 270 5.24 -0.31 -8.94
C GLU A 270 4.93 0.16 -7.52
N TRP A 271 4.87 1.49 -7.36
CA TRP A 271 4.31 2.15 -6.17
C TRP A 271 2.87 2.56 -6.40
N ARG A 272 2.04 2.46 -5.36
CA ARG A 272 0.68 3.00 -5.28
C ARG A 272 0.65 4.17 -4.30
N ILE A 273 0.44 5.36 -4.85
CA ILE A 273 0.45 6.63 -4.15
C ILE A 273 -0.92 7.27 -4.31
N TYR A 274 -1.43 7.87 -3.24
CA TYR A 274 -2.77 8.44 -3.18
C TYR A 274 -2.69 9.87 -2.65
N LEU A 275 -3.27 10.81 -3.39
CA LEU A 275 -3.28 12.24 -3.02
C LEU A 275 -4.32 12.55 -1.94
N GLY A 276 -5.28 11.65 -1.74
CA GLY A 276 -6.27 11.77 -0.67
C GLY A 276 -7.39 12.77 -0.95
N LEU A 277 -7.64 13.06 -2.22
CA LEU A 277 -8.64 14.02 -2.65
C LEU A 277 -9.97 13.31 -2.97
N PRO A 278 -11.12 13.80 -2.46
CA PRO A 278 -12.44 13.20 -2.70
C PRO A 278 -13.12 13.75 -3.96
N ARG A 279 -12.34 14.29 -4.91
CA ARG A 279 -12.80 14.96 -6.13
C ARG A 279 -11.72 14.89 -7.20
N GLU A 280 -12.10 15.19 -8.44
CA GLU A 280 -11.15 15.35 -9.54
C GLU A 280 -10.18 16.48 -9.23
N PHE A 281 -8.90 16.25 -9.52
CA PHE A 281 -7.83 17.23 -9.36
C PHE A 281 -7.55 17.96 -10.66
N TRP A 282 -7.87 17.37 -11.81
CA TRP A 282 -7.81 18.03 -13.11
C TRP A 282 -9.09 17.80 -13.92
N GLU A 283 -9.41 18.74 -14.79
CA GLU A 283 -10.55 18.75 -15.67
C GLU A 283 -10.41 17.66 -16.74
N ASN A 284 -11.53 17.06 -17.09
CA ASN A 284 -11.59 15.85 -17.92
C ASN A 284 -11.19 16.02 -19.40
N ARG A 285 -10.73 17.21 -19.83
CA ARG A 285 -10.26 17.49 -21.20
C ARG A 285 -9.38 18.76 -21.26
N HIS A 286 -8.26 18.66 -21.96
CA HIS A 286 -7.38 19.77 -22.37
C HIS A 286 -6.76 20.55 -21.21
N GLU A 287 -6.35 19.85 -20.14
CA GLU A 287 -5.62 20.48 -19.04
C GLU A 287 -4.17 20.00 -18.99
N ASP A 288 -3.26 20.93 -18.77
CA ASP A 288 -1.86 20.63 -18.53
C ASP A 288 -1.62 20.38 -17.03
N ILE A 289 -1.07 19.20 -16.74
CA ILE A 289 -0.64 18.82 -15.40
C ILE A 289 0.87 18.97 -15.35
N LEU A 290 1.34 19.76 -14.39
CA LEU A 290 2.76 20.05 -14.20
C LEU A 290 3.31 19.25 -13.01
N LEU A 291 4.45 18.61 -13.22
CA LEU A 291 5.28 18.07 -12.16
C LEU A 291 6.41 19.04 -11.87
N LEU A 292 6.46 19.53 -10.64
CA LEU A 292 7.46 20.49 -10.19
C LEU A 292 8.36 19.89 -9.10
N SER A 293 9.60 20.37 -9.07
CA SER A 293 10.52 20.13 -7.96
C SER A 293 10.01 20.81 -6.68
N GLN A 294 10.61 20.47 -5.54
CA GLN A 294 10.32 21.16 -4.27
C GLN A 294 10.63 22.66 -4.34
N SER A 295 11.59 23.05 -5.20
CA SER A 295 11.97 24.44 -5.47
C SER A 295 11.09 25.13 -6.52
N ARG A 296 10.04 24.46 -7.02
CA ARG A 296 9.11 24.93 -8.07
C ARG A 296 9.66 24.95 -9.50
N ASP A 297 10.78 24.28 -9.76
CA ASP A 297 11.28 24.09 -11.13
C ASP A 297 10.44 23.06 -11.88
N LEU A 298 10.16 23.29 -13.16
CA LEU A 298 9.44 22.33 -13.99
C LEU A 298 10.30 21.09 -14.27
N ILE A 299 9.77 19.91 -13.94
CA ILE A 299 10.39 18.61 -14.20
C ILE A 299 9.76 17.95 -15.43
N ALA A 300 8.44 17.86 -15.45
CA ALA A 300 7.68 17.24 -16.52
C ALA A 300 6.30 17.89 -16.64
N GLU A 301 5.69 17.72 -17.80
CA GLU A 301 4.35 18.18 -18.12
C GLU A 301 3.64 17.07 -18.89
N SER A 302 2.34 16.94 -18.66
CA SER A 302 1.48 16.06 -19.44
C SER A 302 0.15 16.76 -19.65
N SER A 303 -0.31 16.80 -20.88
CA SER A 303 -1.68 17.21 -21.20
C SER A 303 -2.62 16.01 -21.04
N TYR A 304 -3.80 16.24 -20.49
CA TYR A 304 -4.88 15.26 -20.31
C TYR A 304 -6.09 15.61 -21.18
#